data_AF-A0A0S6UXT8-F1
#
_entry.id   AF-A0A0S6UXT8-F1
#
_cell.length_a   1.000
_cell.length_b   1.000
_cell.length_c   1.000
_cell.angle_alpha   90.00
_cell.angle_beta   90.00
_cell.angle_gamma   90.00
#
_symmetry.space_group_name_H-M   'P 1'
#
loop_
_entity.id
_entity.type
_entity.pdbx_description
1 polymer ?
#
loop_
_entity_poly.entity_id
_entity_poly.type
_entity_poly.pdbx_seq_one_letter_code
_entity_poly.pdbx_strand_id
1 'polypeptide(L)'
;MTTSGLAAVHLAAAATTTALQTALQSQPPGAIVSLAPGEKLPAPAAATTTTTADLVAAYPELCNALRLEGATAERSRILGIEAHALPGHDKLIADMKADASVTPDMAAGRILAAERQLRGNQLQAIADVERLTGKVPAAPSASAAPASGSEKATTPEGWKAEYAASPQLQAEFASAEDYVSLKRAEASGKVRVLGGRSAS
;
A
#
# COMPACT_ATOMS: atom_id res chain seq x y z
N MET A 1 -6.44 -13.19 -20.65
CA MET A 1 -6.57 -14.07 -19.47
C MET A 1 -5.69 -15.28 -19.71
N THR A 2 -4.44 -15.20 -19.26
CA THR A 2 -3.36 -16.17 -19.49
C THR A 2 -3.29 -17.16 -18.33
N THR A 3 -4.03 -18.26 -18.43
CA THR A 3 -4.03 -19.39 -17.47
C THR A 3 -2.93 -20.42 -17.75
N SER A 4 -1.82 -20.00 -18.37
CA SER A 4 -0.83 -20.95 -18.92
C SER A 4 0.41 -21.19 -18.05
N GLY A 5 0.61 -20.41 -16.98
CA GLY A 5 1.81 -20.53 -16.11
C GLY A 5 1.69 -21.61 -15.03
N LEU A 6 0.52 -21.79 -14.43
CA LEU A 6 0.33 -22.71 -13.29
C LEU A 6 0.41 -24.19 -13.72
N ALA A 7 -0.01 -24.51 -14.94
CA ALA A 7 0.00 -25.86 -15.48
C ALA A 7 1.43 -26.38 -15.73
N ALA A 8 2.37 -25.50 -16.08
CA ALA A 8 3.76 -25.87 -16.33
C ALA A 8 4.50 -26.28 -15.04
N VAL A 9 4.18 -25.65 -13.90
CA VAL A 9 4.83 -25.91 -12.61
C VAL A 9 4.36 -27.25 -12.02
N HIS A 10 3.09 -27.61 -12.15
CA HIS A 10 2.59 -28.91 -11.69
C HIS A 10 3.08 -30.09 -12.55
N LEU A 11 3.28 -29.88 -13.86
CA LEU A 11 3.75 -30.95 -14.75
C LEU A 11 5.24 -31.28 -14.51
N ALA A 12 6.07 -30.29 -14.18
CA ALA A 12 7.46 -30.51 -13.82
C ALA A 12 7.61 -31.26 -12.48
N ALA A 13 6.80 -30.92 -11.47
CA ALA A 13 6.80 -31.62 -10.17
C ALA A 13 6.34 -33.09 -10.26
N ALA A 14 5.37 -33.38 -11.14
CA ALA A 14 4.90 -34.75 -11.38
C ALA A 14 5.92 -35.61 -12.15
N ALA A 15 6.67 -35.01 -13.08
CA ALA A 15 7.72 -35.70 -13.83
C ALA A 15 8.89 -36.12 -12.92
N THR A 16 9.30 -35.26 -11.99
CA THR A 16 10.42 -35.55 -11.06
C THR A 16 10.04 -36.59 -10.00
N THR A 17 8.79 -36.58 -9.52
CA THR A 17 8.26 -37.60 -8.60
C THR A 17 8.24 -38.98 -9.26
N THR A 18 7.86 -39.04 -10.54
CA THR A 18 7.81 -40.30 -11.31
C THR A 18 9.22 -40.86 -11.58
N ALA A 19 10.22 -40.01 -11.80
CA ALA A 19 11.60 -40.43 -12.03
C ALA A 19 12.25 -41.01 -10.75
N LEU A 20 12.01 -40.40 -9.59
CA LEU A 20 12.48 -40.91 -8.29
C LEU A 20 11.80 -42.24 -7.91
N GLN A 21 10.51 -42.38 -8.18
CA GLN A 21 9.77 -43.61 -7.92
C GLN A 21 10.23 -44.75 -8.85
N THR A 22 10.51 -44.46 -10.12
CA THR A 22 11.01 -45.46 -11.10
C THR A 22 12.43 -45.94 -10.77
N ALA A 23 13.29 -45.08 -10.22
CA ALA A 23 14.62 -45.47 -9.75
C ALA A 23 14.58 -46.37 -8.50
N LEU A 24 13.55 -46.22 -7.65
CA LEU A 24 13.31 -47.11 -6.51
C LEU A 24 12.61 -48.43 -6.92
N GLN A 25 11.77 -48.41 -7.97
CA GLN A 25 11.03 -49.59 -8.46
C GLN A 25 11.85 -50.53 -9.36
N SER A 26 13.02 -50.10 -9.86
CA SER A 26 13.89 -50.91 -10.71
C SER A 26 14.86 -51.81 -9.94
N GLN A 27 14.80 -51.81 -8.61
CA GLN A 27 15.27 -52.96 -7.83
C GLN A 27 14.28 -54.12 -8.01
N PRO A 28 14.73 -55.32 -8.43
CA PRO A 28 13.84 -56.46 -8.56
C PRO A 28 13.22 -56.81 -7.19
N PRO A 29 11.90 -57.07 -7.12
CA PRO A 29 11.28 -57.52 -5.89
C PRO A 29 11.79 -58.93 -5.55
N GLY A 30 12.54 -59.06 -4.47
CA GLY A 30 12.81 -60.36 -3.83
C GLY A 30 14.12 -61.08 -4.22
N ALA A 31 15.24 -60.38 -4.36
CA ALA A 31 16.54 -61.05 -4.21
C ALA A 31 16.79 -61.35 -2.72
N ILE A 32 16.15 -62.40 -2.20
CA ILE A 32 16.61 -63.05 -0.98
C ILE A 32 17.99 -63.65 -1.27
N VAL A 33 19.04 -63.03 -0.75
CA VAL A 33 20.37 -63.63 -0.70
C VAL A 33 20.24 -64.88 0.17
N SER A 34 20.26 -66.06 -0.45
CA SER A 34 20.38 -67.33 0.26
C SER A 34 21.78 -67.42 0.86
N LEU A 35 21.95 -66.92 2.09
CA LEU A 35 23.19 -67.04 2.84
C LEU A 35 23.31 -68.49 3.36
N ALA A 36 24.42 -69.16 3.05
CA ALA A 36 24.79 -70.39 3.74
C ALA A 36 25.01 -70.10 5.24
N PRO A 37 24.77 -71.07 6.15
CA PRO A 37 24.93 -70.84 7.58
C PRO A 37 26.40 -70.52 7.90
N GLY A 38 26.70 -69.27 8.26
CA GLY A 38 28.02 -68.82 8.72
C GLY A 38 28.60 -67.60 8.02
N GLU A 39 27.97 -67.06 6.98
CA GLU A 39 28.49 -65.86 6.30
C GLU A 39 28.00 -64.58 7.00
N LYS A 40 28.95 -63.89 7.66
CA LYS A 40 28.72 -62.60 8.32
C LYS A 40 28.35 -61.57 7.24
N LEU A 41 27.24 -60.84 7.41
CA LEU A 41 26.87 -59.73 6.52
C LEU A 41 28.08 -58.83 6.25
N PRO A 42 28.39 -58.49 4.99
CA PRO A 42 29.32 -57.40 4.74
C PRO A 42 28.74 -56.16 5.40
N ALA A 43 29.51 -55.53 6.30
CA ALA A 43 29.17 -54.23 6.83
C ALA A 43 28.86 -53.29 5.65
N PRO A 44 27.83 -52.43 5.73
CA PRO A 44 27.56 -51.49 4.65
C PRO A 44 28.84 -50.68 4.43
N ALA A 45 29.42 -50.78 3.24
CA ALA A 45 30.57 -49.97 2.86
C ALA A 45 30.15 -48.50 3.07
N ALA A 46 30.81 -47.84 4.02
CA ALA A 46 30.52 -46.46 4.35
C ALA A 46 30.62 -45.62 3.07
N ALA A 47 29.51 -45.01 2.65
CA ALA A 47 29.50 -44.09 1.53
C ALA A 47 30.45 -42.93 1.85
N THR A 48 31.57 -42.85 1.13
CA THR A 48 32.67 -41.89 1.36
C THR A 48 32.37 -40.47 0.87
N THR A 49 31.18 -40.19 0.34
CA THR A 49 30.76 -38.84 -0.09
C THR A 49 30.29 -38.01 1.11
N THR A 50 31.24 -37.51 1.90
CA THR A 50 30.93 -36.64 3.07
C THR A 50 30.93 -35.16 2.71
N THR A 51 31.53 -34.77 1.58
CA THR A 51 31.65 -33.35 1.21
C THR A 51 30.87 -32.99 -0.06
N THR A 52 30.50 -31.71 -0.19
CA THR A 52 29.90 -31.18 -1.42
C THR A 52 30.82 -31.36 -2.63
N ALA A 53 32.15 -31.33 -2.45
CA ALA A 53 33.10 -31.56 -3.52
C ALA A 53 33.03 -33.00 -4.04
N ASP A 54 32.94 -33.99 -3.15
CA ASP A 54 32.79 -35.41 -3.53
C ASP A 54 31.48 -35.63 -4.30
N LEU A 55 30.39 -34.98 -3.87
CA LEU A 55 29.10 -35.06 -4.56
C LEU A 55 29.14 -34.43 -5.96
N VAL A 56 29.84 -33.31 -6.14
CA VAL A 56 30.00 -32.67 -7.45
C VAL A 56 30.87 -33.52 -8.38
N ALA A 57 31.93 -34.14 -7.87
CA ALA A 57 32.78 -35.03 -8.66
C ALA A 57 32.04 -36.31 -9.09
N ALA A 58 31.24 -36.90 -8.19
CA ALA A 58 30.49 -38.11 -8.47
C ALA A 58 29.23 -37.87 -9.33
N TYR A 59 28.54 -36.74 -9.14
CA TYR A 59 27.26 -36.43 -9.77
C TYR A 59 27.16 -34.97 -10.22
N PRO A 60 27.97 -34.53 -11.19
CA PRO A 60 28.05 -33.13 -11.60
C PRO A 60 26.70 -32.59 -12.12
N GLU A 61 26.03 -33.35 -12.99
CA GLU A 61 24.75 -32.94 -13.59
C GLU A 61 23.62 -32.85 -12.55
N LEU A 62 23.55 -33.79 -11.60
CA LEU A 62 22.57 -33.75 -10.52
C LEU A 62 22.79 -32.53 -9.61
N CYS A 63 24.04 -32.27 -9.22
CA CYS A 63 24.36 -31.10 -8.41
C CYS A 63 24.02 -29.79 -9.12
N ASN A 64 24.22 -29.72 -10.44
CA ASN A 64 23.85 -28.56 -11.24
C ASN A 64 22.34 -28.40 -11.33
N ALA A 65 21.60 -29.49 -11.56
CA ALA A 65 20.14 -29.48 -11.59
C ALA A 65 19.54 -28.98 -10.26
N LEU A 66 20.02 -29.47 -9.12
CA LEU A 66 19.55 -29.06 -7.80
C LEU A 66 19.82 -27.57 -7.51
N ARG A 67 20.99 -27.05 -7.91
CA ARG A 67 21.29 -25.61 -7.77
C ARG A 67 20.37 -24.75 -8.63
N LEU A 68 20.13 -25.18 -9.87
CA LEU A 68 19.24 -24.46 -10.78
C LEU A 68 17.80 -24.45 -10.28
N GLU A 69 17.31 -25.60 -9.79
CA GLU A 69 15.99 -25.73 -9.18
C GLU A 69 15.85 -24.81 -7.97
N GLY A 70 16.80 -24.86 -7.02
CA GLY A 70 16.79 -24.00 -5.84
C GLY A 70 16.83 -22.50 -6.19
N ALA A 71 17.69 -22.10 -7.12
CA ALA A 71 17.77 -20.70 -7.56
C ALA A 71 16.49 -20.24 -8.27
N THR A 72 15.84 -21.12 -9.04
CA THR A 72 14.58 -20.82 -9.74
C THR A 72 13.42 -20.71 -8.74
N ALA A 73 13.35 -21.62 -7.77
CA ALA A 73 12.35 -21.61 -6.71
C ALA A 73 12.47 -20.33 -5.88
N GLU A 74 13.68 -19.96 -5.46
CA GLU A 74 13.89 -18.76 -4.65
C GLU A 74 13.57 -17.48 -5.41
N ARG A 75 13.98 -17.39 -6.69
CA ARG A 75 13.62 -16.25 -7.54
C ARG A 75 12.10 -16.13 -7.68
N SER A 76 11.41 -17.25 -7.88
CA SER A 76 9.94 -17.26 -8.01
C SER A 76 9.26 -16.82 -6.71
N ARG A 77 9.79 -17.24 -5.56
CA ARG A 77 9.32 -16.80 -4.24
C ARG A 77 9.48 -15.28 -4.07
N ILE A 78 10.67 -14.74 -4.36
CA ILE A 78 10.95 -13.30 -4.25
C ILE A 78 10.04 -12.49 -5.18
N LEU A 79 9.91 -12.90 -6.45
CA LEU A 79 9.04 -12.21 -7.41
C LEU A 79 7.56 -12.25 -6.98
N GLY A 80 7.11 -13.37 -6.41
CA GLY A 80 5.76 -13.47 -5.85
C GLY A 80 5.54 -12.53 -4.67
N ILE A 81 6.54 -12.33 -3.80
CA ILE A 81 6.48 -11.35 -2.72
C ILE A 81 6.46 -9.91 -3.27
N GLU A 82 7.34 -9.61 -4.24
CA GLU A 82 7.43 -8.28 -4.87
C GLU A 82 6.17 -7.90 -5.64
N ALA A 83 5.40 -8.87 -6.16
CA ALA A 83 4.12 -8.62 -6.80
C ALA A 83 3.07 -7.98 -5.87
N HIS A 84 3.28 -8.06 -4.55
CA HIS A 84 2.43 -7.41 -3.54
C HIS A 84 2.96 -6.05 -3.07
N ALA A 85 4.01 -5.51 -3.68
CA ALA A 85 4.57 -4.23 -3.30
C ALA A 85 3.54 -3.09 -3.50
N LEU A 86 3.39 -2.28 -2.47
CA LEU A 86 2.57 -1.08 -2.46
C LEU A 86 3.39 0.10 -1.93
N PRO A 87 3.18 1.33 -2.43
CA PRO A 87 3.87 2.52 -1.93
C PRO A 87 3.72 2.66 -0.42
N GLY A 88 4.82 2.92 0.29
CA GLY A 88 4.84 3.08 1.74
C GLY A 88 5.05 1.77 2.52
N HIS A 89 5.09 0.61 1.85
CA HIS A 89 5.38 -0.71 2.45
C HIS A 89 6.72 -1.31 2.02
N ASP A 90 7.63 -0.50 1.47
CA ASP A 90 8.92 -0.96 0.93
C ASP A 90 9.76 -1.73 1.96
N LYS A 91 9.77 -1.25 3.22
CA LYS A 91 10.46 -1.93 4.32
C LYS A 91 9.86 -3.30 4.62
N LEU A 92 8.53 -3.40 4.66
CA LEU A 92 7.83 -4.65 4.95
C LEU A 92 8.11 -5.69 3.84
N ILE A 93 8.12 -5.27 2.57
CA ILE A 93 8.51 -6.12 1.44
C ILE A 93 9.97 -6.57 1.58
N ALA A 94 10.89 -5.67 1.92
CA ALA A 94 12.31 -6.01 2.12
C ALA A 94 12.50 -7.04 3.24
N ASP A 95 11.82 -6.84 4.39
CA ASP A 95 11.88 -7.75 5.53
C ASP A 95 11.32 -9.15 5.16
N MET A 96 10.23 -9.21 4.38
CA MET A 96 9.65 -10.48 3.91
C MET A 96 10.52 -11.21 2.87
N LYS A 97 11.23 -10.47 2.01
CA LYS A 97 12.19 -11.08 1.07
C LYS A 97 13.36 -11.72 1.81
N ALA A 98 13.85 -11.09 2.88
CA ALA A 98 14.96 -11.58 3.67
C ALA A 98 14.61 -12.85 4.48
N ASP A 99 13.34 -13.03 4.84
CA ASP A 99 12.86 -14.21 5.56
C ASP A 99 12.48 -15.34 4.59
N ALA A 100 13.30 -16.39 4.55
CA ALA A 100 13.09 -17.56 3.68
C ALA A 100 11.84 -18.37 4.04
N SER A 101 11.27 -18.19 5.24
CA SER A 101 10.02 -18.87 5.63
C SER A 101 8.79 -18.20 5.02
N VAL A 102 8.90 -16.96 4.54
CA VAL A 102 7.76 -16.21 4.00
C VAL A 102 7.46 -16.65 2.57
N THR A 103 6.22 -17.06 2.33
CA THR A 103 5.67 -17.36 1.00
C THR A 103 4.95 -16.12 0.44
N PRO A 104 4.72 -16.07 -0.89
CA PRO A 104 3.94 -15.00 -1.51
C PRO A 104 2.55 -14.80 -0.87
N ASP A 105 1.83 -15.89 -0.57
CA ASP A 105 0.50 -15.82 0.05
C ASP A 105 0.55 -15.24 1.47
N MET A 106 1.57 -15.60 2.26
CA MET A 106 1.78 -14.99 3.57
C MET A 106 2.11 -13.50 3.45
N ALA A 107 2.89 -13.11 2.43
CA ALA A 107 3.18 -11.71 2.16
C ALA A 107 1.92 -10.91 1.80
N ALA A 108 1.04 -11.46 0.96
CA ALA A 108 -0.25 -10.85 0.64
C ALA A 108 -1.08 -10.58 1.91
N GLY A 109 -1.17 -11.57 2.80
CA GLY A 109 -1.86 -11.44 4.08
C GLY A 109 -1.27 -10.36 4.99
N ARG A 110 0.06 -10.31 5.09
CA ARG A 110 0.77 -9.29 5.89
C ARG A 110 0.57 -7.88 5.34
N ILE A 111 0.62 -7.69 4.02
CA ILE A 111 0.36 -6.39 3.38
C ILE A 111 -1.08 -5.95 3.61
N LEU A 112 -2.06 -6.85 3.44
CA LEU A 112 -3.46 -6.53 3.71
C LEU A 112 -3.71 -6.15 5.18
N ALA A 113 -3.04 -6.80 6.12
CA ALA A 113 -3.11 -6.45 7.53
C ALA A 113 -2.52 -5.05 7.80
N ALA A 114 -1.33 -4.77 7.26
CA ALA A 114 -0.68 -3.47 7.37
C ALA A 114 -1.53 -2.34 6.77
N GLU A 115 -2.15 -2.58 5.61
CA GLU A 115 -3.06 -1.65 4.95
C GLU A 115 -4.32 -1.35 5.76
N ARG A 116 -4.93 -2.38 6.37
CA ARG A 116 -6.09 -2.20 7.25
C ARG A 116 -5.74 -1.37 8.48
N GLN A 117 -4.56 -1.60 9.06
CA GLN A 117 -4.07 -0.82 10.19
C GLN A 117 -3.80 0.63 9.80
N LEU A 118 -3.13 0.87 8.67
CA LEU A 118 -2.86 2.21 8.17
C LEU A 118 -4.15 3.00 7.95
N ARG A 119 -5.14 2.41 7.28
CA ARG A 119 -6.45 3.04 7.06
C ARG A 119 -7.21 3.27 8.36
N GLY A 120 -7.17 2.32 9.30
CA GLY A 120 -7.77 2.49 10.63
C GLY A 120 -7.17 3.69 11.37
N ASN A 121 -5.85 3.82 11.36
CA ASN A 121 -5.15 4.95 11.98
C ASN A 121 -5.49 6.29 11.32
N GLN A 122 -5.59 6.32 9.99
CA GLN A 122 -5.99 7.52 9.25
C GLN A 122 -7.42 7.96 9.60
N LEU A 123 -8.37 7.01 9.65
CA LEU A 123 -9.74 7.30 10.05
C LEU A 123 -9.82 7.83 11.48
N GLN A 124 -9.05 7.23 12.39
CA GLN A 124 -8.99 7.70 13.78
C GLN A 124 -8.41 9.12 13.86
N ALA A 125 -7.34 9.41 13.12
CA ALA A 125 -6.74 10.74 13.07
C ALA A 125 -7.73 11.79 12.55
N ILE A 126 -8.51 11.47 11.51
CA ILE A 126 -9.58 12.36 11.01
C ILE A 126 -10.63 12.61 12.09
N ALA A 127 -11.11 11.54 12.73
CA ALA A 127 -12.12 11.65 13.80
C ALA A 127 -11.61 12.45 15.02
N ASP A 128 -10.32 12.34 15.35
CA ASP A 128 -9.70 13.10 16.42
C ASP A 128 -9.59 14.59 16.07
N VAL A 129 -9.18 14.92 14.84
CA VAL A 129 -9.18 16.30 14.33
C VAL A 129 -10.58 16.88 14.37
N GLU A 130 -11.60 16.19 13.84
CA GLU A 130 -12.99 16.64 13.86
C GLU A 130 -13.53 16.85 15.29
N ARG A 131 -13.14 16.01 16.24
CA ARG A 131 -13.53 16.19 17.65
C ARG A 131 -12.93 17.45 18.25
N LEU A 132 -11.68 17.76 17.89
CA LEU A 132 -10.95 18.93 18.39
C LEU A 132 -11.38 20.23 17.70
N THR A 133 -11.62 20.20 16.39
CA THR A 133 -11.90 21.39 15.58
C THR A 133 -13.40 21.60 15.31
N GLY A 134 -14.22 20.56 15.38
CA GLY A 134 -15.68 20.62 15.14
C GLY A 134 -16.45 21.44 16.18
N LYS A 135 -15.79 21.82 17.29
CA LYS A 135 -16.32 22.75 18.29
C LYS A 135 -15.75 24.15 18.18
N VAL A 136 -14.83 24.41 17.24
CA VAL A 136 -14.37 25.77 16.97
C VAL A 136 -15.48 26.46 16.20
N PRO A 137 -16.23 27.39 16.80
CA PRO A 137 -17.16 28.20 16.03
C PRO A 137 -16.35 28.87 14.92
N ALA A 138 -16.89 28.90 13.70
CA ALA A 138 -16.32 29.71 12.64
C ALA A 138 -16.26 31.16 13.16
N ALA A 139 -15.09 31.57 13.64
CA ALA A 139 -14.86 32.95 13.98
C ALA A 139 -14.95 33.70 12.65
N PRO A 140 -15.83 34.70 12.50
CA PRO A 140 -15.70 35.61 11.38
C PRO A 140 -14.25 36.09 11.41
N SER A 141 -13.53 35.89 10.31
CA SER A 141 -12.18 36.42 10.16
C SER A 141 -12.24 37.88 10.57
N ALA A 142 -11.56 38.24 11.66
CA ALA A 142 -11.52 39.59 12.16
C ALA A 142 -10.63 40.42 11.22
N SER A 143 -11.18 40.72 10.05
CA SER A 143 -10.88 41.92 9.28
C SER A 143 -12.16 42.75 9.21
N ALA A 144 -12.65 43.14 10.39
CA ALA A 144 -13.43 44.34 10.65
C ALA A 144 -13.75 44.34 12.14
N ALA A 145 -13.32 45.37 12.85
CA ALA A 145 -13.79 45.66 14.20
C ALA A 145 -15.34 45.73 14.21
N PRO A 146 -16.00 45.46 15.35
CA PRO A 146 -17.44 45.62 15.45
C PRO A 146 -17.75 47.11 15.30
N ALA A 147 -18.23 47.53 14.14
CA ALA A 147 -18.91 48.79 14.01
C ALA A 147 -20.20 48.68 14.82
N SER A 148 -20.24 49.42 15.92
CA SER A 148 -21.43 49.73 16.69
C SER A 148 -22.63 49.94 15.77
N GLY A 149 -23.79 49.42 16.16
CA GLY A 149 -25.02 49.45 15.38
C GLY A 149 -25.48 50.85 14.99
N SER A 150 -24.95 51.37 13.88
CA SER A 150 -25.62 52.37 13.07
C SER A 150 -26.61 51.64 12.18
N GLU A 151 -27.88 52.02 12.25
CA GLU A 151 -28.85 51.70 11.20
C GLU A 151 -28.16 51.92 9.84
N LYS A 152 -28.19 50.90 8.98
CA LYS A 152 -27.57 51.00 7.65
C LYS A 152 -28.17 52.22 6.96
N ALA A 153 -27.33 53.20 6.67
CA ALA A 153 -27.72 54.30 5.82
C ALA A 153 -28.29 53.74 4.51
N THR A 154 -29.43 54.26 4.07
CA THR A 154 -30.07 53.90 2.78
C THR A 154 -30.10 55.07 1.82
N THR A 155 -29.52 56.20 2.22
CA THR A 155 -29.43 57.43 1.43
C THR A 155 -27.98 57.71 1.04
N PRO A 156 -27.75 58.37 -0.11
CA PRO A 156 -26.42 58.81 -0.52
C PRO A 156 -25.69 59.64 0.55
N GLU A 157 -26.41 60.49 1.27
CA GLU A 157 -25.88 61.34 2.33
C GLU A 157 -25.41 60.53 3.53
N GLY A 158 -26.17 59.48 3.89
CA GLY A 158 -25.79 58.56 4.96
C GLY A 158 -24.58 57.69 4.59
N TRP A 159 -24.45 57.28 3.33
CA TRP A 159 -23.25 56.56 2.85
C TRP A 159 -22.01 57.45 2.83
N LYS A 160 -22.14 58.75 2.49
CA LYS A 160 -21.03 59.70 2.61
C LYS A 160 -20.59 59.88 4.07
N ALA A 161 -21.55 59.93 5.01
CA ALA A 161 -21.25 60.03 6.43
C ALA A 161 -20.55 58.77 6.96
N GLU A 162 -20.94 57.58 6.49
CA GLU A 162 -20.28 56.31 6.81
C GLU A 162 -18.82 56.29 6.31
N TYR A 163 -18.57 56.75 5.08
CA TYR A 163 -17.22 56.90 4.54
C TYR A 163 -16.37 57.91 5.34
N ALA A 164 -16.96 59.06 5.71
CA ALA A 164 -16.25 60.07 6.50
C ALA A 164 -15.89 59.56 7.92
N ALA A 165 -16.70 58.67 8.49
CA ALA A 165 -16.51 58.13 9.83
C ALA A 165 -15.54 56.92 9.88
N SER A 166 -15.16 56.34 8.74
CA SER A 166 -14.34 55.13 8.67
C SER A 166 -13.01 55.34 7.94
N PRO A 167 -11.87 55.36 8.67
CA PRO A 167 -10.54 55.38 8.06
C PRO A 167 -10.26 54.16 7.17
N GLN A 168 -10.92 53.04 7.42
CA GLN A 168 -10.81 51.82 6.62
C GLN A 168 -11.49 52.00 5.26
N LEU A 169 -12.69 52.61 5.22
CA LEU A 169 -13.35 52.92 3.95
C LEU A 169 -12.56 53.96 3.14
N GLN A 170 -11.90 54.91 3.80
CA GLN A 170 -11.01 55.89 3.14
C GLN A 170 -9.73 55.26 2.59
N ALA A 171 -9.31 54.10 3.11
CA ALA A 171 -8.18 53.34 2.57
C ALA A 171 -8.58 52.48 1.35
N GLU A 172 -9.83 52.02 1.30
CA GLU A 172 -10.34 51.13 0.25
C GLU A 172 -10.92 51.88 -0.96
N PHE A 173 -11.49 53.07 -0.74
CA PHE A 173 -12.07 53.89 -1.80
C PHE A 173 -11.30 55.21 -1.90
N ALA A 174 -10.92 55.59 -3.12
CA ALA A 174 -10.17 56.81 -3.37
C ALA A 174 -10.99 58.09 -3.08
N SER A 175 -12.32 57.99 -3.13
CA SER A 175 -13.24 59.09 -2.83
C SER A 175 -14.56 58.59 -2.22
N ALA A 176 -15.28 59.49 -1.53
CA ALA A 176 -16.61 59.21 -1.02
C ALA A 176 -17.61 58.90 -2.16
N GLU A 177 -17.41 59.52 -3.32
CA GLU A 177 -18.21 59.33 -4.52
C GLU A 177 -18.11 57.91 -5.09
N ASP A 178 -16.92 57.29 -5.01
CA ASP A 178 -16.71 55.90 -5.45
C ASP A 178 -17.47 54.92 -4.54
N TYR A 179 -17.39 55.13 -3.22
CA TYR A 179 -18.14 54.35 -2.23
C TYR A 179 -19.65 54.51 -2.43
N VAL A 180 -20.16 55.73 -2.55
CA VAL A 180 -21.59 56.01 -2.79
C VAL A 180 -22.08 55.36 -4.09
N SER A 181 -21.25 55.33 -5.13
CA SER A 181 -21.59 54.71 -6.41
C SER A 181 -21.75 53.19 -6.28
N LEU A 182 -20.88 52.53 -5.52
CA LEU A 182 -21.01 51.11 -5.18
C LEU A 182 -22.32 50.86 -4.42
N LYS A 183 -22.60 51.63 -3.37
CA LYS A 183 -23.83 51.49 -2.56
C LYS A 183 -25.11 51.73 -3.38
N ARG A 184 -25.08 52.66 -4.33
CA ARG A 184 -26.18 52.84 -5.31
C ARG A 184 -26.35 51.63 -6.23
N ALA A 185 -25.27 51.01 -6.68
CA ALA A 185 -25.32 49.82 -7.52
C ALA A 185 -25.87 48.60 -6.76
N GLU A 186 -25.49 48.44 -5.48
CA GLU A 186 -26.04 47.43 -4.57
C GLU A 186 -27.52 47.67 -4.28
N ALA A 187 -27.90 48.90 -3.93
CA ALA A 187 -29.29 49.27 -3.62
C ALA A 187 -30.23 49.16 -4.83
N SER A 188 -29.71 49.38 -6.05
CA SER A 188 -30.47 49.18 -7.30
C SER A 188 -30.52 47.72 -7.77
N GLY A 189 -29.96 46.77 -7.00
CA GLY A 189 -30.01 45.34 -7.31
C GLY A 189 -29.20 44.92 -8.54
N LYS A 190 -28.30 45.77 -9.03
CA LYS A 190 -27.44 45.49 -10.21
C LYS A 190 -26.26 44.57 -9.89
N VAL A 191 -26.03 44.26 -8.60
CA VAL A 191 -25.05 43.27 -8.14
C VAL A 191 -25.82 42.15 -7.42
N ARG A 192 -25.94 40.98 -8.06
CA ARG A 192 -26.49 39.77 -7.42
C ARG A 192 -25.33 38.89 -6.95
N VAL A 193 -25.08 38.86 -5.64
CA VAL A 193 -24.32 37.78 -5.00
C VAL A 193 -25.21 36.54 -4.98
N LEU A 194 -24.94 35.59 -5.87
CA LEU A 194 -25.67 34.32 -5.98
C LEU A 194 -25.24 33.37 -4.84
N GLY A 195 -25.88 33.51 -3.68
CA GLY A 195 -25.81 32.55 -2.58
C GLY A 195 -27.18 31.98 -2.26
N GLY A 196 -27.37 30.68 -2.53
CA GLY A 196 -28.45 29.85 -1.96
C GLY A 196 -29.78 29.82 -2.73
N ARG A 197 -29.92 28.90 -3.69
CA ARG A 197 -31.24 28.41 -4.10
C ARG A 197 -31.71 27.42 -3.03
N SER A 198 -32.54 27.88 -2.10
CA SER A 198 -33.38 27.01 -1.28
C SER A 198 -34.40 26.33 -2.19
N ALA A 199 -34.33 25.00 -2.26
CA ALA A 199 -35.35 24.17 -2.88
C ALA A 199 -36.59 24.15 -1.96
N SER A 200 -37.77 24.36 -2.56
CA SER A 200 -39.07 23.95 -2.01
C SER A 200 -39.66 22.92 -2.96
#